data_AF-A0A9J6RDE1-F1
#
_entry.id   AF-A0A9J6RDE1-F1
#
_cell.length_a   1.000
_cell.length_b   1.000
_cell.length_c   1.000
_cell.angle_alpha   90.00
_cell.angle_beta   90.00
_cell.angle_gamma   90.00
#
_symmetry.space_group_name_H-M   'P 1'
#
loop_
_entity.id
_entity.type
_entity.pdbx_description
1 polymer ?
#
loop_
_entity_poly.entity_id
_entity_poly.type
_entity_poly.pdbx_seq_one_letter_code
_entity_poly.pdbx_strand_id
1 'polypeptide(L)'
;MNFLKNQKIGFFAYIIVGLMTITTLSIYISNVNKPYYEDMRMNVLFMLIGAIVAILVSIILPQLGDSKGVKILVDVSRIIATVLIIWAGVRFISMRVESFGYIFGSNLELGNEAAFEAGEQAVMLIVIFVITWVLSILASFFDIGKKAY
;
A
#
# COMPACT_ATOMS: atom_id res chain seq x y z
N MET A 1 20.52 20.75 -1.72
CA MET A 1 19.53 20.70 -2.83
C MET A 1 19.99 19.96 -4.10
N ASN A 2 21.26 19.57 -4.23
CA ASN A 2 21.74 18.85 -5.44
C ASN A 2 21.26 17.39 -5.52
N PHE A 3 21.07 16.71 -4.39
CA PHE A 3 20.64 15.29 -4.39
C PHE A 3 19.31 15.06 -5.10
N LEU A 4 18.25 15.80 -4.72
CA LEU A 4 16.92 15.64 -5.29
C LEU A 4 16.88 16.00 -6.79
N LYS A 5 17.64 17.00 -7.22
CA LYS A 5 17.72 17.40 -8.65
C LYS A 5 18.30 16.29 -9.53
N ASN A 6 19.13 15.44 -8.95
CA ASN A 6 19.85 14.38 -9.63
C ASN A 6 19.10 13.04 -9.66
N GLN A 7 17.90 12.94 -9.06
CA GLN A 7 17.12 11.71 -9.06
C GLN A 7 16.25 11.60 -10.32
N LYS A 8 16.12 10.38 -10.86
CA LYS A 8 15.17 10.05 -11.92
C LYS A 8 13.72 10.12 -11.40
N ILE A 9 12.76 10.22 -12.31
CA ILE A 9 11.33 10.34 -11.96
C ILE A 9 10.81 9.15 -11.14
N GLY A 10 11.35 7.94 -11.37
CA GLY A 10 10.97 6.74 -10.62
C GLY A 10 11.25 6.85 -9.12
N PHE A 11 12.27 7.59 -8.71
CA PHE A 11 12.54 7.86 -7.28
C PHE A 11 11.35 8.57 -6.61
N PHE A 12 10.84 9.64 -7.25
CA PHE A 12 9.70 10.39 -6.72
C PHE A 12 8.40 9.60 -6.78
N ALA A 13 8.21 8.82 -7.86
CA ALA A 13 7.06 7.91 -7.97
C ALA A 13 7.03 6.91 -6.81
N TYR A 14 8.15 6.29 -6.47
CA TYR A 14 8.22 5.34 -5.34
C TYR A 14 8.12 6.00 -3.97
N ILE A 15 8.53 7.26 -3.80
CA ILE A 15 8.22 8.03 -2.58
C ILE A 15 6.70 8.16 -2.43
N ILE A 16 5.98 8.53 -3.49
CA ILE A 16 4.53 8.67 -3.46
C ILE A 16 3.87 7.32 -3.13
N VAL A 17 4.29 6.23 -3.78
CA VAL A 17 3.80 4.87 -3.48
C VAL A 17 4.08 4.49 -2.02
N GLY A 18 5.26 4.82 -1.49
CA GLY A 18 5.61 4.61 -0.09
C GLY A 18 4.68 5.35 0.87
N LEU A 19 4.43 6.64 0.63
CA LEU A 19 3.50 7.44 1.43
C LEU A 19 2.08 6.89 1.38
N MET A 20 1.60 6.51 0.19
CA MET A 20 0.28 5.89 0.02
C MET A 20 0.18 4.53 0.72
N THR A 21 1.24 3.73 0.71
CA THR A 21 1.29 2.44 1.42
C THR A 21 1.29 2.63 2.94
N ILE A 22 1.99 3.65 3.45
CA ILE A 22 1.94 4.02 4.89
C ILE A 22 0.54 4.48 5.27
N THR A 23 -0.09 5.34 4.46
CA THR A 23 -1.49 5.77 4.69
C THR A 23 -2.43 4.57 4.70
N THR A 24 -2.28 3.65 3.75
CA THR A 24 -3.05 2.39 3.68
C THR A 24 -2.87 1.56 4.95
N LEU A 25 -1.64 1.38 5.42
CA LEU A 25 -1.34 0.65 6.67
C LEU A 25 -1.98 1.31 7.89
N SER A 26 -1.85 2.63 8.03
CA SER A 26 -2.43 3.37 9.15
C SER A 26 -3.95 3.26 9.20
N ILE A 27 -4.61 3.40 8.04
CA ILE A 27 -6.07 3.29 7.96
C ILE A 27 -6.51 1.83 8.14
N TYR A 28 -5.74 0.86 7.65
CA TYR A 28 -5.98 -0.56 7.91
C TYR A 28 -5.99 -0.85 9.41
N ILE A 29 -4.94 -0.44 10.13
CA ILE A 29 -4.84 -0.59 11.59
C ILE A 29 -6.02 0.12 12.26
N SER A 30 -6.36 1.34 11.85
CA SER A 30 -7.51 2.06 12.41
C SER A 30 -8.82 1.29 12.20
N ASN A 31 -9.05 0.76 10.99
CA ASN A 31 -10.31 0.12 10.63
C ASN A 31 -10.53 -1.21 11.34
N VAL A 32 -9.50 -2.06 11.41
CA VAL A 32 -9.60 -3.36 12.11
C VAL A 32 -9.70 -3.23 13.62
N ASN A 33 -9.39 -2.04 14.18
CA ASN A 33 -9.55 -1.75 15.60
C ASN A 33 -10.78 -0.87 15.89
N LYS A 34 -11.65 -0.62 14.89
CA LYS A 34 -12.96 0.01 15.15
C LYS A 34 -13.80 -0.94 16.02
N PRO A 35 -14.64 -0.42 16.94
CA PRO A 35 -15.44 -1.25 17.86
C PRO A 35 -16.32 -2.30 17.18
N TYR A 36 -16.75 -2.05 15.95
CA TYR A 36 -17.56 -2.99 15.18
C TYR A 36 -16.76 -4.18 14.63
N TYR A 37 -15.46 -4.00 14.37
CA TYR A 37 -14.65 -5.00 13.67
C TYR A 37 -13.75 -5.79 14.62
N GLU A 38 -12.87 -5.14 15.36
CA GLU A 38 -11.90 -5.78 16.28
C GLU A 38 -11.21 -7.05 15.72
N ASP A 39 -10.90 -7.05 14.41
CA ASP A 39 -10.58 -8.26 13.63
C ASP A 39 -9.21 -8.20 12.93
N MET A 40 -8.20 -7.63 13.60
CA MET A 40 -6.88 -7.45 13.00
C MET A 40 -6.27 -8.77 12.51
N ARG A 41 -5.88 -8.79 11.23
CA ARG A 41 -5.19 -9.92 10.61
C ARG A 41 -3.71 -9.60 10.36
N MET A 42 -2.86 -10.25 11.13
CA MET A 42 -1.41 -10.05 11.08
C MET A 42 -0.79 -10.29 9.69
N ASN A 43 -1.39 -11.15 8.87
CA ASN A 43 -0.90 -11.37 7.51
C ASN A 43 -1.04 -10.12 6.62
N VAL A 44 -2.13 -9.35 6.72
CA VAL A 44 -2.32 -8.10 5.96
C VAL A 44 -1.31 -7.05 6.46
N LEU A 45 -1.14 -6.96 7.78
CA LEU A 45 -0.14 -6.09 8.40
C LEU A 45 1.28 -6.40 7.88
N PHE A 46 1.70 -7.67 7.91
CA PHE A 46 3.02 -8.08 7.44
C PHE A 46 3.21 -7.89 5.94
N MET A 47 2.16 -8.06 5.12
CA MET A 47 2.24 -7.75 3.69
C MET A 47 2.50 -6.27 3.45
N LEU A 48 1.78 -5.37 4.14
CA LEU A 48 1.98 -3.92 4.02
C LEU A 48 3.35 -3.47 4.54
N ILE A 49 3.81 -4.01 5.68
CA ILE A 49 5.16 -3.74 6.20
C ILE A 49 6.21 -4.25 5.21
N GLY A 50 6.06 -5.47 4.69
CA GLY A 50 6.95 -6.03 3.68
C GLY A 50 6.99 -5.19 2.40
N ALA A 51 5.85 -4.65 1.97
CA ALA A 51 5.79 -3.73 0.83
C ALA A 51 6.58 -2.44 1.11
N ILE A 52 6.44 -1.85 2.29
CA ILE A 52 7.21 -0.66 2.71
C ILE A 52 8.71 -0.96 2.70
N VAL A 53 9.13 -2.11 3.25
CA VAL A 53 10.55 -2.52 3.23
C VAL A 53 11.05 -2.67 1.79
N ALA A 54 10.29 -3.32 0.92
CA ALA A 54 10.66 -3.49 -0.48
C ALA A 54 10.75 -2.15 -1.25
N ILE A 55 9.86 -1.19 -0.95
CA ILE A 55 9.94 0.19 -1.47
C ILE A 55 11.20 0.89 -0.96
N LEU A 56 11.53 0.78 0.32
CA LEU A 56 12.76 1.38 0.85
C LEU A 56 14.00 0.80 0.18
N VAL A 57 14.02 -0.51 -0.04
CA VAL A 57 15.10 -1.19 -0.78
C VAL A 57 15.21 -0.64 -2.21
N SER A 58 14.09 -0.46 -2.94
CA SER A 58 14.11 0.07 -4.31
C SER A 58 14.65 1.51 -4.39
N ILE A 59 14.42 2.32 -3.35
CA ILE A 59 14.87 3.72 -3.26
C ILE A 59 16.34 3.82 -2.83
N ILE A 60 16.77 3.01 -1.86
CA ILE A 60 18.09 3.12 -1.21
C ILE A 60 19.18 2.44 -2.04
N LEU A 61 18.93 1.23 -2.57
CA LEU A 61 19.95 0.44 -3.27
C LEU A 61 20.65 1.18 -4.42
N PRO A 62 19.94 1.92 -5.31
CA PRO A 62 20.58 2.68 -6.39
C PRO A 62 21.53 3.79 -5.91
N GLN A 63 21.44 4.19 -4.63
CA GLN A 63 22.31 5.22 -4.06
C GLN A 63 23.66 4.63 -3.59
N LEU A 64 23.70 3.31 -3.36
CA LEU A 64 24.88 2.59 -2.85
C LEU A 64 25.79 2.07 -3.97
N GLY A 65 25.29 1.94 -5.21
CA GLY A 65 26.07 1.54 -6.38
C GLY A 65 25.22 1.33 -7.63
N ASP A 66 25.87 1.10 -8.79
CA ASP A 66 25.20 0.92 -10.09
C ASP A 66 25.48 -0.45 -10.75
N SER A 67 25.85 -1.46 -9.95
CA SER A 67 26.16 -2.79 -10.48
C SER A 67 24.92 -3.47 -11.08
N LYS A 68 25.13 -4.42 -12.00
CA LYS A 68 24.03 -5.22 -12.58
C LYS A 68 23.19 -5.91 -11.49
N GLY A 69 23.82 -6.39 -10.42
CA GLY A 69 23.13 -6.99 -9.27
C GLY A 69 22.23 -6.01 -8.53
N VAL A 70 22.68 -4.76 -8.34
CA VAL A 70 21.86 -3.70 -7.73
C VAL A 70 20.61 -3.42 -8.57
N LYS A 71 20.75 -3.31 -9.90
CA LYS A 71 19.61 -3.08 -10.80
C LYS A 71 18.57 -4.21 -10.70
N ILE A 72 19.01 -5.46 -10.72
CA ILE A 72 18.13 -6.63 -10.56
C ILE A 72 17.41 -6.60 -9.21
N LEU A 73 18.12 -6.32 -8.11
CA LEU A 73 17.51 -6.28 -6.78
C LEU A 73 16.47 -5.16 -6.65
N VAL A 74 16.71 -4.02 -7.30
CA VAL A 74 15.75 -2.91 -7.37
C VAL A 74 14.51 -3.32 -8.17
N ASP A 75 14.68 -3.99 -9.31
CA ASP A 75 13.55 -4.46 -10.12
C ASP A 75 12.70 -5.47 -9.35
N VAL A 76 13.35 -6.43 -8.71
CA VAL A 76 12.68 -7.45 -7.88
C VAL A 76 11.97 -6.83 -6.69
N SER A 77 12.59 -5.88 -5.98
CA SER A 77 11.95 -5.23 -4.83
C SER A 77 10.71 -4.42 -5.23
N ARG A 78 10.76 -3.75 -6.39
CA ARG A 78 9.61 -3.06 -7.01
C ARG A 78 8.45 -4.01 -7.30
N ILE A 79 8.73 -5.17 -7.90
CA ILE A 79 7.71 -6.19 -8.18
C ILE A 79 7.13 -6.73 -6.87
N ILE A 80 7.97 -7.09 -5.91
CA ILE A 80 7.54 -7.61 -4.60
C ILE A 80 6.64 -6.59 -3.89
N ALA A 81 7.03 -5.31 -3.86
CA ALA A 81 6.22 -4.26 -3.25
C ALA A 81 4.81 -4.22 -3.84
N THR A 82 4.71 -4.18 -5.18
CA THR A 82 3.43 -4.14 -5.88
C THR A 82 2.58 -5.39 -5.60
N VAL A 83 3.17 -6.58 -5.65
CA VAL A 83 2.46 -7.84 -5.34
C VAL A 83 1.91 -7.84 -3.92
N LEU A 84 2.72 -7.40 -2.94
CA LEU A 84 2.29 -7.36 -1.54
C LEU A 84 1.16 -6.34 -1.29
N ILE A 85 1.20 -5.17 -1.94
CA ILE A 85 0.12 -4.17 -1.87
C ILE A 85 -1.19 -4.76 -2.41
N ILE A 86 -1.15 -5.40 -3.58
CA ILE A 86 -2.32 -6.03 -4.20
C ILE A 86 -2.87 -7.13 -3.30
N TRP A 87 -2.00 -8.01 -2.81
CA TRP A 87 -2.42 -9.14 -2.00
C TRP A 87 -3.02 -8.68 -0.66
N ALA A 88 -2.42 -7.68 -0.01
CA ALA A 88 -2.98 -7.06 1.17
C ALA A 88 -4.39 -6.49 0.89
N GLY A 89 -4.58 -5.78 -0.22
CA GLY A 89 -5.87 -5.21 -0.62
C GLY A 89 -6.94 -6.28 -0.86
N VAL A 90 -6.62 -7.34 -1.61
CA VAL A 90 -7.54 -8.46 -1.85
C VAL A 90 -7.93 -9.14 -0.54
N ARG A 91 -6.96 -9.36 0.37
CA ARG A 91 -7.24 -9.94 1.68
C ARG A 91 -8.13 -9.04 2.52
N PHE A 92 -7.88 -7.74 2.54
CA PHE A 92 -8.70 -6.78 3.26
C PHE A 92 -10.13 -6.75 2.71
N ILE A 93 -10.30 -6.67 1.39
CA ILE A 93 -11.63 -6.74 0.75
C ILE A 93 -12.35 -8.02 1.18
N SER A 94 -11.65 -9.17 1.16
CA SER A 94 -12.21 -10.45 1.57
C SER A 94 -12.70 -10.47 3.02
N MET A 95 -12.06 -9.69 3.92
CA MET A 95 -12.52 -9.54 5.31
C MET A 95 -13.83 -8.74 5.42
N ARG A 96 -14.14 -7.90 4.44
CA ARG A 96 -15.24 -6.93 4.50
C ARG A 96 -16.46 -7.34 3.68
N VAL A 97 -16.37 -8.36 2.82
CA VAL A 97 -17.50 -8.78 1.96
C VAL A 97 -18.75 -9.13 2.77
N GLU A 98 -18.58 -9.95 3.81
CA GLU A 98 -19.70 -10.37 4.65
C GLU A 98 -20.28 -9.19 5.45
N SER A 99 -19.41 -8.39 6.08
CA SER A 99 -19.85 -7.25 6.90
C SER A 99 -20.56 -6.19 6.07
N PHE A 100 -20.18 -5.95 4.82
CA PHE A 100 -20.91 -5.06 3.92
C PHE A 100 -22.32 -5.57 3.61
N GLY A 101 -22.52 -6.89 3.54
CA GLY A 101 -23.84 -7.49 3.43
C GLY A 101 -24.74 -7.15 4.63
N TYR A 102 -24.19 -7.22 5.85
CA TYR A 102 -24.93 -6.86 7.06
C TYR A 102 -25.18 -5.36 7.19
N ILE A 103 -24.15 -4.53 7.02
CA ILE A 103 -24.21 -3.08 7.22
C ILE A 103 -25.06 -2.39 6.15
N PHE A 104 -24.75 -2.64 4.87
CA PHE A 104 -25.31 -1.89 3.75
C PHE A 104 -26.38 -2.66 2.97
N GLY A 105 -26.36 -3.99 3.04
CA GLY A 105 -27.24 -4.87 2.25
C GLY A 105 -28.45 -5.42 3.02
N SER A 106 -28.59 -5.11 4.31
CA SER A 106 -29.62 -5.68 5.18
C SER A 106 -30.10 -4.69 6.24
N ASN A 107 -31.13 -5.07 7.00
CA ASN A 107 -31.63 -4.29 8.13
C ASN A 107 -31.03 -4.71 9.49
N LEU A 108 -30.02 -5.59 9.49
CA LEU A 108 -29.47 -6.16 10.73
C LEU A 108 -28.70 -5.13 11.57
N GLU A 109 -28.07 -4.15 10.92
CA GLU A 109 -27.29 -3.08 11.57
C GLU A 109 -28.01 -1.72 11.53
N LEU A 110 -29.32 -1.70 11.27
CA LEU A 110 -30.08 -0.47 11.11
C LEU A 110 -30.10 0.32 12.43
N GLY A 111 -29.56 1.54 12.41
CA GLY A 111 -29.39 2.37 13.60
C GLY A 111 -28.09 2.13 14.40
N ASN A 112 -27.24 1.21 13.96
CA ASN A 112 -25.92 1.01 14.56
C ASN A 112 -24.89 1.97 13.93
N GLU A 113 -24.74 3.17 14.51
CA GLU A 113 -23.80 4.19 14.01
C GLU A 113 -22.36 3.68 13.92
N ALA A 114 -21.91 2.86 14.88
CA ALA A 114 -20.55 2.32 14.88
C ALA A 114 -20.29 1.37 13.69
N ALA A 115 -21.31 0.60 13.28
CA ALA A 115 -21.23 -0.29 12.13
C ALA A 115 -21.13 0.50 10.82
N PHE A 116 -21.96 1.52 10.65
CA PHE A 116 -21.93 2.39 9.46
C PHE A 116 -20.62 3.17 9.36
N GLU A 117 -20.15 3.78 10.46
CA GLU A 117 -18.86 4.51 10.47
C GLU A 117 -17.68 3.58 10.12
N ALA A 118 -17.65 2.38 10.69
CA ALA A 118 -16.60 1.40 10.39
C ALA A 118 -16.70 0.89 8.93
N GLY A 119 -17.92 0.70 8.41
CA GLY A 119 -18.20 0.33 7.03
C GLY A 119 -17.74 1.39 6.03
N GLU A 120 -18.07 2.65 6.26
CA GLU A 120 -17.66 3.78 5.41
C GLU A 120 -16.14 3.93 5.39
N GLN A 121 -15.48 3.81 6.54
CA GLN A 121 -14.01 3.83 6.61
C GLN A 121 -13.39 2.65 5.85
N ALA A 122 -14.02 1.46 5.89
CA ALA A 122 -13.56 0.32 5.12
C ALA A 122 -13.70 0.55 3.60
N VAL A 123 -14.79 1.18 3.14
CA VAL A 123 -14.97 1.58 1.74
C VAL A 123 -13.89 2.58 1.33
N MET A 124 -13.65 3.62 2.14
CA MET A 124 -12.58 4.58 1.90
C MET A 124 -11.21 3.90 1.79
N LEU A 125 -10.91 2.95 2.68
CA LEU A 125 -9.67 2.19 2.65
C LEU A 125 -9.55 1.35 1.37
N ILE A 126 -10.63 0.72 0.90
CA ILE A 126 -10.63 -0.02 -0.37
C ILE A 126 -10.26 0.90 -1.54
N VAL A 127 -10.83 2.11 -1.59
CA VAL A 127 -10.49 3.10 -2.62
C VAL A 127 -9.01 3.47 -2.56
N ILE A 128 -8.48 3.71 -1.35
CA ILE A 128 -7.05 4.03 -1.16
C ILE A 128 -6.16 2.85 -1.57
N PHE A 129 -6.55 1.60 -1.28
CA PHE A 129 -5.85 0.41 -1.76
C PHE A 129 -5.78 0.36 -3.28
N VAL A 130 -6.90 0.60 -3.97
CA VAL A 130 -6.96 0.59 -5.45
C VAL A 130 -6.07 1.68 -6.05
N ILE A 131 -6.11 2.90 -5.48
CA ILE A 131 -5.23 3.99 -5.93
C ILE A 131 -3.76 3.63 -5.71
N THR A 132 -3.43 3.11 -4.53
CA THR A 132 -2.05 2.71 -4.18
C THR A 132 -1.54 1.60 -5.11
N TRP A 133 -2.41 0.63 -5.42
CA TRP A 133 -2.13 -0.42 -6.39
C TRP A 133 -1.83 0.18 -7.77
N VAL A 134 -2.70 1.01 -8.34
CA VAL A 134 -2.49 1.62 -9.66
C VAL A 134 -1.19 2.43 -9.68
N LEU A 135 -0.94 3.24 -8.65
CA LEU A 135 0.30 4.03 -8.55
C LEU A 135 1.54 3.13 -8.47
N SER A 136 1.49 2.01 -7.76
CA SER A 136 2.62 1.07 -7.66
C SER A 136 2.97 0.42 -9.01
N ILE A 137 1.95 0.08 -9.80
CA ILE A 137 2.14 -0.42 -11.17
C ILE A 137 2.76 0.67 -12.04
N LEU A 138 2.16 1.86 -12.07
CA LEU A 138 2.67 2.97 -12.89
C LEU A 138 4.12 3.33 -12.53
N ALA A 139 4.44 3.36 -11.23
CA ALA A 139 5.77 3.62 -10.73
C ALA A 139 6.79 2.58 -11.22
N SER A 140 6.41 1.31 -11.36
CA SER A 140 7.30 0.24 -11.81
C SER A 140 7.87 0.45 -13.22
N PHE A 141 7.18 1.21 -14.09
CA PHE A 141 7.66 1.55 -15.43
C PHE A 141 8.70 2.67 -15.48
N PHE A 142 8.91 3.39 -14.37
CA PHE A 142 9.90 4.45 -14.29
C PHE A 142 11.21 3.94 -13.69
N ASP A 143 12.31 4.19 -14.40
CA ASP A 143 13.64 3.94 -13.88
C ASP A 143 13.90 4.69 -12.56
N ILE A 144 14.50 3.98 -11.60
CA ILE A 144 15.03 4.55 -10.37
C ILE A 144 16.55 4.67 -10.48
N GLY A 145 17.11 5.76 -9.96
CA GLY A 145 18.54 5.98 -9.86
C GLY A 145 18.90 7.44 -10.10
N LYS A 146 20.20 7.70 -10.23
CA LYS A 146 20.73 9.03 -10.56
C LYS A 146 20.59 9.29 -12.06
N LYS A 147 20.30 10.53 -12.45
CA LYS A 147 20.37 10.98 -13.84
C LYS A 147 21.84 10.87 -14.29
N ALA A 148 22.06 10.28 -15.46
CA ALA A 148 23.38 10.36 -16.11
C ALA A 148 23.63 11.82 -16.48
N TYR A 149 24.81 12.33 -16.11
CA TYR A 149 25.30 13.64 -16.54
C TYR A 149 25.93 13.53 -17.92
#